data_AF-A0A846QH56-F1
#
_entry.id   AF-A0A846QH56-F1
#
_cell.length_a   1.000
_cell.length_b   1.000
_cell.length_c   1.000
_cell.angle_alpha   90.00
_cell.angle_beta   90.00
_cell.angle_gamma   90.00
#
_symmetry.space_group_name_H-M   'P 1'
#
loop_
_entity.id
_entity.type
_entity.pdbx_description
1 polymer ?
#
loop_
_entity_poly.entity_id
_entity_poly.type
_entity_poly.pdbx_seq_one_letter_code
_entity_poly.pdbx_strand_id
1 'polypeptide(L)'
;RGYSMICLHLWCLWKYWPDEGRKRGECPCHGSMYDVMTGTAYIGPASVQAAPSNTLPKLSFEVDSDGLIWILPPKWGVNDNGVIGYGRFIR
;
A
#
# COMPACT_ATOMS: atom_id res chain seq x y z
N ARG A 1 5.51 -9.27 -1.83
CA ARG A 1 4.28 -8.50 -1.48
C ARG A 1 4.30 -7.18 -2.20
N GLY A 2 3.13 -6.60 -2.44
CA GLY A 2 2.98 -5.37 -3.20
C GLY A 2 1.73 -4.66 -2.75
N TYR A 3 1.74 -3.33 -2.82
CA TYR A 3 0.67 -2.49 -2.33
C TYR A 3 0.02 -1.75 -3.49
N SER A 4 -1.26 -1.44 -3.35
CA SER A 4 -1.93 -0.55 -4.31
C SER A 4 -1.22 0.80 -4.35
N MET A 5 -0.97 1.32 -5.56
CA MET A 5 -0.39 2.65 -5.76
C MET A 5 -1.41 3.79 -5.59
N ILE A 6 -2.68 3.47 -5.32
CA ILE A 6 -3.73 4.46 -5.11
C ILE A 6 -3.66 4.96 -3.66
N CYS A 7 -3.29 6.23 -3.49
CA CYS A 7 -3.21 6.90 -2.19
C CYS A 7 -4.58 6.94 -1.50
N LEU A 8 -4.62 6.70 -0.19
CA LEU A 8 -5.88 6.59 0.57
C LEU A 8 -6.53 7.94 0.91
N HIS A 9 -5.80 9.05 0.74
CA HIS A 9 -6.36 10.37 0.94
C HIS A 9 -7.40 10.71 -0.15
N LEU A 10 -6.94 10.87 -1.40
CA LEU A 10 -7.75 11.26 -2.56
C LEU A 10 -7.22 10.63 -3.86
N TRP A 11 -6.78 9.38 -3.78
CA TRP A 11 -6.55 8.46 -4.90
C TRP A 11 -5.51 8.84 -5.95
N CYS A 12 -4.68 9.85 -5.69
CA CYS A 12 -3.46 10.08 -6.45
C CYS A 12 -2.56 8.82 -6.47
N LEU A 13 -1.75 8.69 -7.53
CA LEU A 13 -0.72 7.66 -7.58
C LEU A 13 0.50 8.09 -6.77
N TRP A 14 0.82 7.32 -5.73
CA TRP A 14 2.08 7.47 -5.00
C TRP A 14 3.16 6.60 -5.64
N LYS A 15 4.43 6.90 -5.35
CA LYS A 15 5.56 6.07 -5.83
C LYS A 15 6.53 5.74 -4.72
N TYR A 16 7.27 4.66 -4.91
CA TYR A 16 8.40 4.29 -4.07
C TYR A 16 9.66 5.07 -4.46
N TRP A 17 10.40 5.55 -3.46
CA TRP A 17 11.73 6.10 -3.63
C TRP A 17 12.78 5.11 -3.12
N PRO A 18 13.75 4.68 -3.94
CA PRO A 18 14.72 3.65 -3.53
C PRO A 18 15.98 4.21 -2.85
N ASP A 19 16.15 5.54 -2.80
CA ASP A 19 17.38 6.18 -2.32
C ASP A 19 17.68 5.83 -0.85
N GLU A 20 18.96 5.74 -0.51
CA GLU A 20 19.39 5.55 0.88
C GLU A 20 18.86 6.70 1.76
N GLY A 21 18.28 6.37 2.92
CA GLY A 21 17.57 7.34 3.77
C GLY A 21 16.18 7.78 3.25
N ARG A 22 15.75 7.34 2.07
CA ARG A 22 14.45 7.66 1.45
C ARG A 22 13.65 6.45 0.99
N LYS A 23 13.88 5.27 1.57
CA LYS A 23 13.18 3.99 1.26
C LYS A 23 11.72 3.97 1.72
N ARG A 24 10.88 4.82 1.13
CA ARG A 24 9.47 5.04 1.52
C ARG A 24 8.57 5.30 0.32
N GLY A 25 7.27 5.11 0.50
CA GLY A 25 6.25 5.55 -0.44
C GLY A 25 5.94 7.02 -0.23
N GLU A 26 5.86 7.82 -1.29
CA GLU A 26 5.49 9.23 -1.21
C GLU A 26 4.38 9.56 -2.23
N CYS A 27 3.28 10.13 -1.74
CA CYS A 27 2.22 10.69 -2.56
C CYS A 27 2.52 12.17 -2.87
N PRO A 28 2.69 12.55 -4.15
CA PRO A 28 3.11 13.89 -4.52
C PRO A 28 2.01 14.95 -4.32
N CYS A 29 0.74 14.54 -4.19
CA CYS A 29 -0.37 15.50 -4.14
C CYS A 29 -0.45 16.24 -2.81
N HIS A 30 -0.39 15.50 -1.69
CA HIS A 30 -0.62 16.07 -0.35
C HIS A 30 0.40 15.55 0.68
N GLY A 31 1.52 14.99 0.22
CA GLY A 31 2.64 14.61 1.09
C GLY A 31 2.38 13.41 2.00
N SER A 32 1.38 12.55 1.70
CA SER A 32 1.22 11.30 2.45
C SER A 32 2.40 10.38 2.21
N MET A 33 3.00 9.84 3.28
CA MET A 33 4.09 8.88 3.20
C MET A 33 3.69 7.53 3.77
N TYR A 34 4.10 6.46 3.09
CA TYR A 34 3.76 5.08 3.41
C TYR A 34 5.01 4.30 3.79
N ASP A 35 4.91 3.57 4.89
CA ASP A 35 5.91 2.57 5.27
C ASP A 35 5.84 1.43 4.24
N VAL A 36 6.95 1.10 3.60
CA VAL A 36 6.99 0.09 2.51
C VAL A 36 6.97 -1.35 3.01
N MET A 37 7.15 -1.54 4.32
CA MET A 37 7.08 -2.83 5.00
C MET A 37 5.66 -3.20 5.37
N THR A 38 4.84 -2.21 5.75
CA THR A 38 3.46 -2.40 6.19
C THR A 38 2.44 -1.90 5.18
N GLY A 39 2.74 -0.88 4.39
CA GLY A 39 1.79 -0.15 3.55
C GLY A 39 0.93 0.85 4.34
N THR A 40 1.27 1.11 5.61
CA THR A 40 0.54 2.05 6.47
C THR A 40 1.10 3.45 6.31
N ALA A 41 0.21 4.43 6.17
CA ALA A 41 0.58 5.83 6.14
C ALA A 41 1.04 6.27 7.53
N TYR A 42 2.17 6.96 7.59
CA TYR A 42 2.74 7.48 8.85
C TYR A 42 2.96 8.99 8.85
N ILE A 43 2.87 9.65 7.68
CA ILE A 43 2.87 11.11 7.52
C ILE A 43 1.76 11.50 6.53
N GLY A 44 1.26 12.74 6.67
CA GLY A 44 0.32 13.38 5.75
C GLY A 44 -1.13 13.00 6.01
N PRO A 45 -2.08 13.49 5.19
CA PRO A 45 -3.50 13.34 5.49
C PRO A 45 -3.99 11.88 5.49
N ALA A 46 -3.33 10.95 4.78
CA ALA A 46 -3.67 9.53 4.86
C ALA A 46 -3.32 8.90 6.22
N SER A 47 -2.32 9.42 6.96
CA SER A 47 -1.92 8.85 8.25
C SER A 47 -2.85 9.20 9.40
N VAL A 48 -3.72 10.19 9.21
CA VAL A 48 -4.71 10.63 10.20
C VAL A 48 -6.12 10.12 9.91
N GLN A 49 -6.29 9.32 8.84
CA GLN A 49 -7.55 8.61 8.59
C GLN A 49 -7.71 7.46 9.59
N ALA A 50 -8.96 7.18 10.00
CA ALA A 50 -9.26 6.04 10.84
C ALA A 50 -8.96 4.72 10.11
N ALA A 51 -8.52 3.69 10.83
CA ALA A 51 -8.42 2.35 10.27
C ALA A 51 -9.80 1.89 9.77
N PRO A 52 -9.88 1.21 8.60
CA PRO A 52 -8.77 0.68 7.79
C PRO A 52 -8.17 1.67 6.77
N SER A 53 -8.65 2.91 6.72
CA SER A 53 -8.33 3.89 5.67
C SER A 53 -6.97 4.56 5.76
N ASN A 54 -6.10 4.11 6.66
CA ASN A 54 -4.71 4.53 6.72
C ASN A 54 -3.72 3.46 6.23
N THR A 55 -4.19 2.28 5.79
CA THR A 55 -3.31 1.17 5.39
C THR A 55 -3.68 0.61 4.02
N LEU A 56 -2.70 0.56 3.11
CA LEU A 56 -2.90 0.21 1.71
C LEU A 56 -3.31 -1.25 1.50
N PRO A 57 -4.22 -1.53 0.55
CA PRO A 57 -4.49 -2.88 0.07
C PRO A 57 -3.21 -3.56 -0.43
N LYS A 58 -3.12 -4.88 -0.21
CA LYS A 58 -1.91 -5.68 -0.41
C LYS A 58 -2.21 -6.88 -1.31
N LEU A 59 -1.34 -7.11 -2.28
CA LEU A 59 -1.24 -8.35 -3.03
C LEU A 59 -0.10 -9.22 -2.49
N SER A 60 -0.37 -10.52 -2.47
CA SER A 60 0.61 -11.57 -2.21
C SER A 60 1.07 -12.14 -3.54
N PHE A 61 2.31 -12.60 -3.57
CA PHE A 61 2.94 -13.13 -4.77
C PHE A 61 3.53 -14.49 -4.47
N GLU A 62 3.60 -15.32 -5.50
CA GLU A 62 4.42 -16.53 -5.55
C GLU A 62 5.46 -16.41 -6.67
N VAL A 63 6.51 -17.21 -6.57
CA VAL A 63 7.52 -17.36 -7.62
C VAL A 63 7.46 -18.81 -8.07
N ASP A 64 7.26 -19.06 -9.36
CA ASP A 64 7.22 -20.41 -9.90
C ASP A 64 8.63 -20.99 -10.10
N SER A 65 8.71 -22.23 -10.59
CA SER A 65 9.98 -22.92 -10.84
C SER A 65 10.85 -22.26 -11.90
N ASP A 66 10.26 -21.44 -12.77
CA ASP A 66 10.96 -20.73 -13.85
C ASP A 66 11.41 -19.33 -13.40
N GLY A 67 11.13 -18.95 -12.14
CA GLY A 67 11.48 -17.65 -11.57
C GLY A 67 10.52 -16.53 -11.93
N LEU A 68 9.36 -16.82 -12.52
CA LEU A 68 8.33 -15.83 -12.84
C LEU A 68 7.50 -15.50 -11.59
N ILE A 69 7.09 -14.23 -11.48
CA ILE A 69 6.33 -13.73 -10.33
C ILE A 69 4.83 -13.70 -10.68
N TRP A 70 4.02 -14.39 -9.89
CA TRP A 70 2.56 -14.43 -10.05
C TRP A 70 1.86 -13.76 -8.88
N ILE A 71 0.74 -13.10 -9.16
CA ILE A 71 -0.16 -12.57 -8.12
C ILE A 71 -1.10 -13.70 -7.69
N LEU A 72 -1.12 -14.00 -6.39
CA LEU A 72 -2.11 -14.91 -5.84
C LEU A 72 -3.52 -14.30 -5.93
N PRO A 73 -4.58 -15.08 -6.24
CA PRO A 73 -5.94 -14.57 -6.35
C PRO A 73 -6.34 -13.75 -5.11
N PRO A 74 -6.62 -12.43 -5.26
CA PRO A 74 -6.95 -11.59 -4.12
C PRO A 74 -8.38 -11.82 -3.67
N LYS A 75 -8.58 -11.83 -2.35
CA LYS A 75 -9.90 -11.70 -1.73
C LYS A 75 -10.08 -10.26 -1.28
N TRP A 76 -10.93 -9.53 -2.00
CA TRP A 76 -11.18 -8.12 -1.69
C TRP A 76 -12.09 -8.00 -0.46
N GLY A 77 -11.65 -7.20 0.51
CA GLY A 77 -12.31 -7.03 1.79
C GLY A 77 -11.36 -6.40 2.81
N VAL A 78 -11.88 -5.53 3.68
CA VAL A 78 -11.05 -4.77 4.63
C VAL A 78 -10.27 -5.65 5.61
N ASN A 79 -10.75 -6.86 5.86
CA ASN A 79 -10.08 -7.86 6.69
C ASN A 79 -9.18 -8.81 5.89
N ASP A 80 -9.18 -8.75 4.56
CA ASP A 80 -8.42 -9.63 3.68
C ASP A 80 -7.33 -8.83 2.93
N ASN A 81 -7.36 -8.76 1.59
CA ASN A 81 -6.38 -8.00 0.81
C ASN A 81 -6.60 -6.47 0.86
N GLY A 82 -7.74 -6.01 1.39
CA GLY A 82 -8.17 -4.62 1.40
C GLY A 82 -9.18 -4.30 0.32
N VAL A 83 -9.59 -3.05 0.27
CA VAL A 83 -10.44 -2.48 -0.79
C VAL A 83 -9.66 -1.34 -1.44
N ILE A 84 -9.47 -1.38 -2.75
CA ILE A 84 -8.71 -0.38 -3.51
C ILE A 84 -9.30 1.02 -3.26
N GLY A 85 -8.43 1.97 -2.87
CA GLY A 85 -8.84 3.34 -2.53
C GLY A 85 -9.45 3.52 -1.13
N TYR A 86 -9.77 2.44 -0.41
CA TYR A 86 -10.37 2.51 0.93
C TYR A 86 -9.49 1.96 2.04
N GLY A 87 -8.67 0.92 1.79
CA GLY A 87 -7.69 0.41 2.74
C GLY A 87 -7.94 -1.00 3.27
N ARG A 88 -7.20 -1.39 4.31
CA ARG A 88 -7.30 -2.69 5.01
C ARG A 88 -6.93 -2.56 6.50
N PHE A 89 -7.39 -3.49 7.33
CA PHE A 89 -6.85 -3.65 8.68
C PHE A 89 -5.47 -4.32 8.65
N ILE A 90 -4.64 -4.02 9.66
CA ILE A 90 -3.40 -4.76 9.93
C ILE A 90 -3.77 -5.97 10.79
N ARG A 91 -3.26 -7.15 10.41
CA ARG A 91 -3.32 -8.38 11.19
C ARG A 91 -1.90 -8.74 11.62
#